data_AF-A0A957QKZ4-F1
#
_entry.id   AF-A0A957QKZ4-F1
#
_cell.length_a   1.000
_cell.length_b   1.000
_cell.length_c   1.000
_cell.angle_alpha   90.00
_cell.angle_beta   90.00
_cell.angle_gamma   90.00
#
_symmetry.space_group_name_H-M   'P 1'
#
loop_
_entity.id
_entity.type
_entity.pdbx_description
1 polymer ?
#
loop_
_entity_poly.entity_id
_entity_poly.type
_entity_poly.pdbx_seq_one_letter_code
_entity_poly.pdbx_strand_id
1 'polypeptide(L)'
;NVAITGPWMHNGAFLTLEATIRHHLNPAASAAAYDPSQLSPLVQAESSSDPAVLLAALQVDSFQARNQALSDSEMQQLLAFLASLTSPSAGNPNLIPASVPSGLTVGGD
;
A
#
# COMPACT_ATOMS: atom_id res chain seq x y z
N ASN A 1 0.23 8.36 -9.84
CA ASN A 1 1.26 7.29 -9.91
C ASN A 1 1.03 6.14 -8.92
N VAL A 2 -0.04 6.16 -8.11
CA VAL A 2 -0.28 5.12 -7.09
C VAL A 2 -0.30 3.70 -7.66
N ALA A 3 -0.70 3.53 -8.93
CA ALA A 3 -0.72 2.23 -9.59
C ALA A 3 0.66 1.57 -9.78
N ILE A 4 1.77 2.32 -9.67
CA ILE A 4 3.13 1.81 -9.92
C ILE A 4 4.11 2.11 -8.77
N THR A 5 3.63 2.54 -7.61
CA THR A 5 4.47 2.90 -6.45
C THR A 5 4.20 2.00 -5.25
N GLY A 6 3.88 0.73 -5.51
CA GLY A 6 3.80 -0.27 -4.46
C GLY A 6 5.19 -0.64 -3.92
N PRO A 7 5.27 -1.40 -2.82
CA PRO A 7 4.15 -1.85 -1.98
C PRO A 7 3.43 -0.69 -1.28
N TRP A 8 2.15 -0.89 -0.94
CA TRP A 8 1.26 0.18 -0.48
C TRP A 8 1.12 0.23 1.04
N MET A 9 0.59 1.36 1.53
CA MET A 9 0.54 1.80 2.93
C MET A 9 1.89 2.27 3.47
N HIS A 10 1.89 2.76 4.71
CA HIS A 10 3.05 3.42 5.33
C HIS A 10 4.28 2.51 5.49
N ASN A 11 4.07 1.19 5.60
CA ASN A 11 5.12 0.18 5.80
C ASN A 11 5.17 -0.87 4.66
N GLY A 12 4.43 -0.66 3.57
CA GLY A 12 4.35 -1.63 2.49
C GLY A 12 3.54 -2.89 2.81
N ALA A 13 2.55 -2.81 3.71
CA ALA A 13 1.71 -3.93 4.13
C ALA A 13 0.95 -4.65 3.00
N PHE A 14 0.71 -4.00 1.86
CA PHE A 14 -0.01 -4.63 0.75
C PHE A 14 0.83 -4.68 -0.52
N LEU A 15 0.88 -5.88 -1.13
CA LEU A 15 1.60 -6.13 -2.37
C LEU A 15 0.79 -5.82 -3.63
N THR A 16 -0.49 -5.49 -3.49
CA THR A 16 -1.35 -5.08 -4.61
C THR A 16 -2.19 -3.85 -4.24
N LEU A 17 -2.46 -3.01 -5.24
CA LEU A 17 -3.36 -1.86 -5.07
C LEU A 17 -4.80 -2.32 -4.75
N GLU A 18 -5.23 -3.46 -5.30
CA GLU A 18 -6.55 -4.01 -4.97
C GLU A 18 -6.66 -4.42 -3.50
N ALA A 19 -5.63 -5.07 -2.92
CA ALA A 19 -5.64 -5.40 -1.49
C ALA A 19 -5.71 -4.14 -0.62
N THR A 20 -5.06 -3.06 -1.04
CA THR A 20 -5.14 -1.74 -0.39
C THR A 20 -6.56 -1.18 -0.43
N ILE A 21 -7.27 -1.30 -1.56
CA ILE A 21 -8.67 -0.86 -1.68
C ILE A 21 -9.56 -1.73 -0.80
N ARG A 22 -9.42 -3.06 -0.86
CA ARG A 22 -10.20 -4.00 -0.05
C ARG A 22 -10.03 -3.76 1.44
N HIS A 23 -8.84 -3.37 1.87
CA HIS A 23 -8.60 -2.92 3.25
C HIS A 23 -9.49 -1.73 3.65
N HIS A 24 -9.62 -0.71 2.80
CA HIS A 24 -10.47 0.45 3.09
C HIS A 24 -11.96 0.13 3.08
N LEU A 25 -12.40 -0.84 2.25
CA LEU A 25 -13.80 -1.23 2.14
C LEU A 25 -14.30 -2.00 3.37
N ASN A 26 -13.42 -2.78 4.00
CA ASN A 26 -13.71 -3.53 5.22
C ASN A 26 -12.41 -3.76 6.04
N PRO A 27 -12.00 -2.77 6.85
CA PRO A 27 -10.72 -2.84 7.56
C PRO A 27 -10.67 -4.00 8.57
N ALA A 28 -11.78 -4.27 9.27
CA ALA A 28 -11.87 -5.35 10.25
C ALA A 28 -11.65 -6.73 9.62
N ALA A 29 -12.37 -7.03 8.52
CA ALA A 29 -12.16 -8.31 7.81
C ALA A 29 -10.78 -8.39 7.17
N SER A 30 -10.26 -7.27 6.64
CA SER A 30 -8.92 -7.22 6.07
C SER A 30 -7.84 -7.51 7.10
N ALA A 31 -7.94 -6.97 8.33
CA ALA A 31 -6.98 -7.26 9.39
C ALA A 31 -7.11 -8.70 9.91
N ALA A 32 -8.33 -9.23 10.04
CA ALA A 32 -8.55 -10.61 10.47
C ALA A 32 -7.99 -11.66 9.48
N ALA A 33 -8.01 -11.35 8.18
CA ALA A 33 -7.50 -12.22 7.12
C ALA A 33 -6.07 -11.88 6.68
N TYR A 34 -5.39 -10.95 7.36
CA TYR A 34 -4.08 -10.47 6.94
C TYR A 34 -3.00 -11.56 7.08
N ASP A 35 -2.26 -11.82 6.00
CA ASP A 35 -1.15 -12.77 5.97
C ASP A 35 0.19 -12.02 5.86
N PRO A 36 0.96 -11.90 6.96
CA PRO A 36 2.25 -11.21 6.93
C PRO A 36 3.36 -12.03 6.25
N SER A 37 3.15 -13.32 5.97
CA SER A 37 4.20 -14.18 5.39
C SER A 37 4.60 -13.77 3.97
N GLN A 38 3.75 -13.00 3.30
CA GLN A 38 4.02 -12.43 1.97
C GLN A 38 5.04 -11.27 2.00
N LEU A 39 5.32 -10.68 3.16
CA LEU A 39 6.16 -9.49 3.28
C LEU A 39 7.65 -9.85 3.32
N SER A 40 8.52 -8.83 3.19
CA SER A 40 9.96 -9.05 3.38
C SER A 40 10.27 -9.42 4.84
N PRO A 41 11.36 -10.17 5.11
CA PRO A 41 11.74 -10.55 6.48
C PRO A 41 11.90 -9.35 7.42
N LEU A 42 12.39 -8.22 6.90
CA LEU A 42 12.52 -6.98 7.67
C LEU A 42 11.17 -6.47 8.18
N VAL A 43 10.14 -6.45 7.33
CA VAL A 43 8.79 -6.01 7.71
C VAL A 43 8.09 -7.04 8.60
N GLN A 44 8.34 -8.33 8.37
CA GLN A 44 7.84 -9.39 9.24
C GLN A 44 8.39 -9.27 10.67
N ALA A 45 9.67 -8.90 10.83
CA ALA A 45 10.30 -8.73 12.14
C ALA A 45 9.68 -7.59 12.97
N GLU A 46 9.13 -6.57 12.32
CA GLU A 46 8.44 -5.44 12.96
C GLU A 46 6.96 -5.75 13.28
N SER A 47 6.43 -6.88 12.80
CA SER A 47 5.03 -7.26 13.01
C SER A 47 4.83 -7.86 14.39
N SER A 48 3.87 -7.33 15.15
CA SER A 48 3.50 -7.93 16.44
C SER A 48 2.63 -9.16 16.23
N SER A 49 3.00 -10.27 16.88
CA SER A 49 2.18 -11.47 16.97
C SER A 49 1.40 -11.55 18.29
N ASP A 50 1.44 -10.51 19.13
CA ASP A 50 0.72 -10.47 20.41
C ASP A 50 -0.79 -10.29 20.15
N PRO A 51 -1.64 -11.27 20.51
CA PRO A 51 -3.07 -11.17 20.32
C PRO A 51 -3.71 -9.95 20.99
N ALA A 52 -3.17 -9.48 22.11
CA ALA A 52 -3.69 -8.30 22.81
C ALA A 52 -3.42 -7.02 22.01
N VAL A 53 -2.24 -6.90 21.40
CA VAL A 53 -1.89 -5.77 20.52
C VAL A 53 -2.78 -5.79 19.28
N LEU A 54 -2.94 -6.96 18.65
CA LEU A 54 -3.79 -7.11 17.47
C LEU A 54 -5.27 -6.80 17.78
N LEU A 55 -5.79 -7.29 18.90
CA LEU A 55 -7.17 -7.03 19.31
C LEU A 55 -7.39 -5.54 19.62
N ALA A 56 -6.45 -4.89 20.30
CA ALA A 56 -6.53 -3.46 20.58
C ALA A 56 -6.53 -2.61 19.30
N ALA A 57 -5.75 -3.00 18.30
CA ALA A 57 -5.72 -2.32 16.99
C ALA A 57 -7.07 -2.37 16.26
N LEU A 58 -7.90 -3.40 16.49
CA LEU A 58 -9.23 -3.53 15.89
C LEU A 58 -10.31 -2.67 16.60
N GLN A 59 -10.03 -2.15 17.79
CA GLN A 59 -11.01 -1.36 18.57
C GLN A 59 -11.05 0.13 18.18
N VAL A 60 -10.15 0.59 17.31
CA VAL A 60 -10.13 1.99 16.89
C VAL A 60 -11.25 2.28 15.87
N ASP A 61 -11.80 3.49 15.90
CA ASP A 61 -12.98 3.87 15.11
C ASP A 61 -12.84 3.61 13.60
N SER A 62 -11.64 3.71 13.04
CA SER A 62 -11.40 3.43 11.61
C SER A 62 -11.68 1.98 11.24
N PHE A 63 -11.49 1.03 12.17
CA PHE A 63 -11.84 -0.37 11.98
C PHE A 63 -13.32 -0.67 12.25
N GLN A 64 -14.04 0.28 12.84
CA GLN A 64 -15.48 0.24 13.08
C GLN A 64 -16.28 1.04 12.04
N ALA A 65 -15.60 1.60 11.05
CA ALA A 65 -16.23 2.36 9.97
C ALA A 65 -17.20 1.47 9.17
N ARG A 66 -18.20 2.11 8.56
CA ARG A 66 -19.22 1.40 7.77
C ARG A 66 -18.58 0.71 6.57
N ASN A 67 -18.72 -0.62 6.55
CA ASN A 67 -18.30 -1.44 5.42
C ASN A 67 -19.03 -1.04 4.14
N GLN A 68 -18.29 -1.02 3.03
CA GLN A 68 -18.84 -0.87 1.69
C GLN A 68 -18.53 -2.12 0.87
N ALA A 69 -19.53 -2.58 0.11
CA ALA A 69 -19.34 -3.64 -0.86
C ALA A 69 -19.24 -3.02 -2.24
N LEU A 70 -18.22 -3.42 -2.99
CA LEU A 70 -18.12 -3.15 -4.43
C LEU A 70 -18.38 -4.47 -5.16
N SER A 71 -19.12 -4.39 -6.25
CA SER A 71 -19.11 -5.43 -7.28
C SER A 71 -17.71 -5.51 -7.94
N ASP A 72 -17.44 -6.63 -8.61
CA ASP A 72 -16.18 -6.79 -9.36
C ASP A 72 -16.02 -5.72 -10.45
N SER A 73 -17.14 -5.29 -11.06
CA SER A 73 -17.14 -4.20 -12.04
C SER A 73 -16.74 -2.86 -11.42
N GLU A 74 -17.27 -2.52 -10.24
CA GLU A 74 -16.92 -1.28 -9.54
C GLU A 74 -15.47 -1.31 -9.06
N MET A 75 -14.97 -2.47 -8.61
CA MET A 75 -13.56 -2.63 -8.27
C MET A 75 -12.65 -2.38 -9.48
N GLN A 76 -12.99 -2.96 -10.64
CA GLN A 76 -12.24 -2.74 -11.88
C GLN A 76 -12.28 -1.27 -12.32
N GLN A 77 -13.43 -0.62 -12.21
CA GLN A 77 -13.57 0.81 -12.51
C GLN A 77 -12.71 1.68 -11.59
N LEU A 78 -12.67 1.38 -10.30
CA LEU A 78 -11.83 2.10 -9.34
C LEU A 78 -10.33 1.89 -9.63
N LEU A 79 -9.92 0.64 -9.92
CA LEU A 79 -8.55 0.36 -10.33
C LEU A 79 -8.18 1.08 -11.64
N ALA A 80 -9.07 1.10 -12.63
CA ALA A 80 -8.87 1.83 -13.88
C ALA A 80 -8.77 3.34 -13.65
N PHE A 81 -9.62 3.90 -12.79
CA PHE A 81 -9.53 5.30 -12.38
C PHE A 81 -8.18 5.61 -11.72
N LEU A 82 -7.74 4.82 -10.73
CA LEU A 82 -6.45 5.02 -10.06
C LEU A 82 -5.26 4.84 -11.01
N ALA A 83 -5.36 3.92 -11.97
CA ALA A 83 -4.37 3.74 -13.03
C ALA A 83 -4.29 4.97 -13.94
N SER A 84 -5.43 5.60 -14.26
CA SER A 84 -5.47 6.84 -15.07
C SER A 84 -4.74 8.02 -14.42
N LEU A 85 -4.52 7.99 -13.09
CA LEU A 85 -3.75 8.99 -12.36
C LEU A 85 -2.23 8.77 -12.47
N THR A 86 -1.77 7.86 -13.33
CA THR A 86 -0.36 7.64 -13.60
C THR A 86 0.13 8.62 -14.65
N SER A 87 1.09 9.47 -14.28
CA SER A 87 1.74 10.38 -15.22
C SER A 87 2.39 9.57 -16.34
N PRO A 88 2.29 9.99 -17.62
CA PRO A 88 2.99 9.34 -18.73
C PRO A 88 4.51 9.24 -18.52
N SER A 89 5.09 10.15 -17.74
CA SER A 89 6.52 10.17 -17.42
C SER A 89 6.91 9.33 -16.19
N ALA A 90 5.95 8.71 -15.49
CA ALA A 90 6.19 8.10 -14.17
C ALA A 90 7.11 6.86 -14.19
N GLY A 91 7.45 6.34 -15.36
CA GLY A 91 8.45 5.27 -15.55
C GLY A 91 9.71 5.74 -16.29
N ASN A 92 9.89 7.04 -16.53
CA ASN A 92 11.01 7.55 -17.31
C ASN A 92 12.26 7.71 -16.43
N PRO A 93 13.33 6.89 -16.60
CA PRO A 93 14.56 7.02 -15.82
C PRO A 93 15.33 8.32 -16.13
N ASN A 94 15.01 9.00 -17.24
CA ASN A 94 15.65 10.26 -17.63
C ASN A 94 15.25 11.47 -16.77
N LEU A 95 14.48 11.25 -15.69
CA LEU A 95 14.24 12.26 -14.66
C LEU A 95 15.38 12.34 -13.63
N ILE A 96 16.29 11.36 -13.62
CA ILE A 96 17.50 11.40 -12.79
C ILE A 96 18.51 12.35 -13.46
N PRO A 97 18.92 13.45 -12.82
CA PRO A 97 19.89 14.38 -13.40
C PRO A 97 21.28 13.75 -13.49
N ALA A 98 22.08 14.17 -14.47
CA ALA A 98 23.47 13.69 -14.62
C ALA A 98 24.39 14.17 -13.48
N SER A 99 24.05 15.28 -12.82
CA SER A 99 24.78 15.83 -11.68
C SER A 99 23.85 16.65 -10.79
N VAL A 100 24.22 16.79 -9.51
CA VAL A 100 23.56 17.72 -8.57
C VAL A 100 24.47 18.90 -8.25
N PRO A 101 23.94 20.09 -7.91
CA PRO A 101 24.74 21.30 -7.64
C PRO A 101 25.80 21.14 -6.54
N SER A 102 25.65 20.17 -5.65
CA SER A 102 26.63 19.85 -4.60
C SER A 102 27.87 19.12 -5.12
N GLY A 103 27.85 18.61 -6.37
CA GLY A 103 28.92 17.77 -6.93
C GLY A 103 28.92 16.31 -6.42
N LEU A 104 27.95 15.91 -5.60
CA LEU A 104 27.81 14.52 -5.14
C LEU A 104 27.31 13.60 -6.26
N THR A 105 27.66 12.32 -6.19
CA THR A 105 27.13 11.29 -7.11
C THR A 105 25.62 11.18 -6.95
N VAL A 106 24.91 11.15 -8.08
CA VAL A 106 23.45 10.99 -8.10
C VAL A 106 23.10 9.52 -7.86
N GLY A 107 22.20 9.25 -6.91
CA GLY A 107 21.70 7.90 -6.60
C GLY A 107 22.09 7.38 -5.22
N GLY A 108 23.25 7.79 -4.69
CA GLY A 108 23.81 7.21 -3.46
C GLY A 108 24.18 5.72 -3.63
N ASP A 109 25.13 5.24 -2.83
CA ASP A 109 25.47 3.81 -2.77
C ASP A 109 24.59 3.08 -1.74
#